data_AF-A0A4Y2UAH5-F1
#
_entry.id   AF-A0A4Y2UAH5-F1
#
_cell.length_a   1.000
_cell.length_b   1.000
_cell.length_c   1.000
_cell.angle_alpha   90.00
_cell.angle_beta   90.00
_cell.angle_gamma   90.00
#
_symmetry.space_group_name_H-M   'P 1'
#
loop_
_entity.id
_entity.type
_entity.pdbx_description
1 polymer ?
#
loop_
_entity_poly.entity_id
_entity_poly.type
_entity_poly.pdbx_seq_one_letter_code
_entity_poly.pdbx_strand_id
1 'polypeptide(L)'
;MHIFIEAGTTLHKWQTNSEELRKLWVKEDMVSGNSSQVVEPSGLPSKVLGVSWNKREDSLYFDVQNLVTFLSSRVNSKHCLLQAIGEIFDPVGFLGPFVLRVKLLM
;
A
#
# COMPACT_ATOMS: atom_id res chain seq x y z
N MET A 1 25.07 4.75 -8.59
CA MET A 1 24.25 5.86 -8.05
C MET A 1 24.60 7.23 -8.64
N HIS A 2 25.75 7.39 -9.34
CA HIS A 2 26.12 8.62 -10.05
C HIS A 2 25.06 9.10 -11.07
N ILE A 3 24.49 8.16 -11.83
CA ILE A 3 23.46 8.45 -12.86
C ILE A 3 22.21 9.16 -12.34
N PHE A 4 21.78 8.93 -11.10
CA PHE A 4 20.55 9.52 -10.55
C PHE A 4 20.77 10.94 -10.04
N ILE A 5 21.98 11.20 -9.52
CA ILE A 5 22.42 12.54 -9.12
C ILE A 5 22.67 13.38 -10.37
N GLU A 6 23.31 12.81 -11.39
CA GLU A 6 23.51 13.46 -12.70
C GLU A 6 22.20 13.79 -13.41
N ALA A 7 21.16 12.96 -13.24
CA ALA A 7 19.82 13.23 -13.76
C ALA A 7 19.04 14.30 -12.96
N GLY A 8 19.62 14.88 -11.89
CA GLY A 8 18.97 15.87 -11.04
C GLY A 8 17.81 15.30 -10.21
N THR A 9 17.74 13.98 -10.05
CA THR A 9 16.66 13.31 -9.33
C THR A 9 17.12 12.92 -7.92
N THR A 10 16.63 13.63 -6.90
CA THR A 10 16.81 13.21 -5.51
C THR A 10 15.75 12.17 -5.16
N LEU A 11 16.16 11.03 -4.59
CA LEU A 11 15.35 9.82 -4.36
C LEU A 11 14.31 9.96 -3.21
N HIS A 12 13.63 11.10 -3.08
CA HIS A 12 12.70 11.36 -1.97
C HIS A 12 11.47 10.45 -1.93
N LYS A 13 11.16 9.74 -3.03
CA LYS A 13 9.99 8.86 -3.16
C LYS A 13 10.32 7.38 -3.30
N TRP A 14 11.60 7.02 -3.33
CA TRP A 14 12.01 5.62 -3.52
C TRP A 14 12.03 4.91 -2.17
N GLN A 15 11.50 3.69 -2.15
CA GLN A 15 11.47 2.84 -0.97
C GLN A 15 11.98 1.46 -1.34
N THR A 16 12.61 0.78 -0.38
CA THR A 16 13.20 -0.55 -0.56
C THR A 16 12.84 -1.45 0.61
N ASN A 17 12.73 -2.74 0.34
CA ASN A 17 12.66 -3.82 1.33
C ASN A 17 14.05 -4.34 1.75
N SER A 18 15.13 -3.99 1.03
CA SER A 18 16.50 -4.41 1.39
C SER A 18 17.08 -3.48 2.45
N GLU A 19 17.53 -4.09 3.54
CA GLU A 19 18.20 -3.38 4.63
C GLU A 19 19.56 -2.81 4.18
N GLU A 20 20.27 -3.55 3.34
CA GLU A 20 21.58 -3.17 2.80
C GLU A 20 21.45 -1.90 1.94
N LEU A 21 20.47 -1.88 1.03
CA LEU A 21 20.18 -0.71 0.20
C LEU A 21 19.74 0.48 1.03
N ARG A 22 18.91 0.27 2.05
CA ARG A 22 18.49 1.34 2.97
C ARG A 22 19.68 1.97 3.69
N LYS A 23 20.62 1.16 4.19
CA LYS A 23 21.84 1.65 4.83
C LYS A 23 22.74 2.41 3.86
N LEU A 24 22.88 1.94 2.63
CA LEU A 24 23.64 2.63 1.59
C LEU A 24 23.04 3.99 1.24
N TRP A 25 21.72 4.09 1.11
CA TRP A 25 21.04 5.35 0.79
C TRP A 25 21.12 6.39 1.90
N VAL A 26 21.07 5.96 3.16
CA VAL A 26 21.29 6.85 4.32
C VAL A 26 22.73 7.35 4.35
N LYS A 27 23.71 6.48 4.04
CA LYS A 27 25.14 6.85 4.02
C LYS A 27 25.47 7.86 2.92
N GLU A 28 24.79 7.79 1.77
CA GLU A 28 24.99 8.70 0.63
C GLU A 28 24.13 9.98 0.71
N ASP A 29 23.51 10.28 1.87
CA ASP A 29 22.65 11.45 2.12
C ASP A 29 21.50 11.62 1.12
N MET A 30 21.06 10.52 0.50
CA MET A 30 20.03 10.54 -0.55
C MET A 30 18.60 10.58 0.02
N VAL A 31 18.45 10.41 1.34
CA VAL A 31 17.16 10.42 2.05
C VAL A 31 17.30 11.23 3.34
N SER A 32 16.94 12.52 3.33
CA SER A 32 17.04 13.42 4.50
C SER A 32 15.93 13.20 5.55
N GLY A 33 15.32 12.02 5.60
CA GLY A 33 14.22 11.70 6.49
C GLY A 33 14.54 10.44 7.25
N ASN A 34 14.23 10.42 8.55
CA ASN A 34 14.45 9.32 9.48
C ASN A 34 13.69 8.04 9.01
N SER A 35 14.24 7.33 8.01
CA SER A 35 13.66 6.14 7.36
C SER A 35 13.66 4.89 8.28
N SER A 36 14.16 5.05 9.50
CA SER A 36 13.91 4.17 10.65
C SER A 36 12.43 4.09 11.03
N GLN A 37 11.60 4.97 10.48
CA GLN A 37 10.16 4.88 10.57
C GLN A 37 9.62 3.74 9.70
N VAL A 38 9.60 2.55 10.29
CA VAL A 38 8.70 1.42 9.96
C VAL A 38 7.22 1.87 9.92
N VAL A 39 6.94 3.05 10.46
CA VAL A 39 5.65 3.74 10.48
C VAL A 39 5.95 5.20 10.21
N GLU A 40 5.47 5.75 9.08
CA GLU A 40 5.44 7.19 8.80
C GLU A 40 5.05 7.99 10.06
N PRO A 41 5.44 9.26 10.24
CA PRO A 41 5.16 10.02 11.47
C PRO A 41 3.66 10.13 11.80
N SER A 42 2.80 9.74 10.85
CA SER A 42 1.35 9.75 10.86
C SER A 42 0.68 8.39 11.14
N GLY A 43 1.42 7.30 11.40
CA GLY A 43 0.79 5.98 11.55
C GLY A 43 0.35 5.35 10.23
N LEU A 44 0.61 6.01 9.10
CA LEU A 44 0.06 5.61 7.81
C LEU A 44 0.94 4.55 7.14
N PRO A 45 0.35 3.45 6.65
CA PRO A 45 1.11 2.40 5.98
C PRO A 45 1.78 2.91 4.70
N SER A 46 2.99 2.43 4.43
CA SER A 46 3.68 2.70 3.15
C SER A 46 2.83 2.14 2.00
N LYS A 47 2.59 2.95 0.98
CA LYS A 47 1.78 2.55 -0.20
C LYS A 47 2.64 2.48 -1.45
N VAL A 48 2.39 1.46 -2.26
CA VAL A 48 2.93 1.30 -3.61
C VAL A 48 1.78 1.10 -4.58
N LEU A 49 1.75 1.88 -5.67
CA LEU A 49 0.62 1.91 -6.60
C LEU A 49 -0.75 2.14 -5.92
N GLY A 50 -0.77 2.81 -4.76
CA GLY A 50 -1.98 3.04 -3.96
C GLY A 50 -2.45 1.85 -3.12
N VAL A 51 -1.77 0.70 -3.18
CA VAL A 51 -1.98 -0.47 -2.32
C VAL A 51 -0.99 -0.43 -1.14
N SER A 52 -1.40 -0.90 0.04
CA SER A 52 -0.52 -0.94 1.20
C SER A 52 0.58 -2.00 1.03
N TRP A 53 1.80 -1.66 1.44
CA TRP A 53 2.98 -2.51 1.32
C TRP A 53 3.68 -2.66 2.67
N ASN A 54 3.86 -3.91 3.09
CA ASN A 54 4.71 -4.28 4.20
C ASN A 54 6.13 -4.50 3.68
N LYS A 55 7.00 -3.50 3.88
CA LYS A 55 8.40 -3.55 3.44
C LYS A 55 9.20 -4.69 4.05
N ARG A 56 8.87 -5.11 5.28
CA ARG A 56 9.63 -6.14 6.01
C ARG A 56 9.41 -7.52 5.39
N GLU A 57 8.17 -7.81 5.07
CA GLU A 57 7.76 -9.11 4.52
C GLU A 57 7.70 -9.11 2.98
N ASP A 58 7.94 -7.96 2.37
CA ASP A 58 7.76 -7.71 0.95
C ASP A 58 6.37 -8.13 0.44
N SER A 59 5.34 -7.82 1.23
CA SER A 59 3.96 -8.26 0.97
C SER A 59 3.04 -7.07 0.75
N LEU A 60 2.22 -7.16 -0.30
CA LEU A 60 1.08 -6.26 -0.49
C LEU A 60 -0.08 -6.73 0.39
N TYR A 61 -0.80 -5.79 0.98
CA TYR A 61 -1.97 -6.10 1.78
C TYR A 61 -3.08 -5.07 1.60
N PHE A 62 -4.29 -5.50 1.93
CA PHE A 62 -5.49 -4.68 1.90
C PHE A 62 -6.05 -4.63 3.31
N ASP A 63 -6.20 -3.42 3.86
CA ASP A 63 -6.87 -3.24 5.14
C ASP A 63 -8.38 -3.33 4.93
N VAL A 64 -8.96 -4.40 5.46
CA VAL A 64 -10.40 -4.70 5.36
C VAL A 64 -11.14 -4.39 6.66
N GLN A 65 -10.52 -3.77 7.67
CA GLN A 65 -11.19 -3.54 8.96
C GLN A 65 -12.37 -2.57 8.82
N ASN A 66 -12.21 -1.53 8.00
CA ASN A 66 -13.30 -0.61 7.67
C ASN A 66 -14.43 -1.34 6.93
N LEU A 67 -14.08 -2.23 6.00
CA LEU A 67 -15.03 -3.04 5.25
C LEU A 67 -15.82 -3.99 6.17
N VAL A 68 -15.15 -4.67 7.09
CA VAL A 68 -15.79 -5.57 8.07
C VAL A 68 -16.74 -4.78 8.97
N THR A 69 -16.32 -3.61 9.44
CA THR A 69 -17.16 -2.71 10.25
C THR A 69 -18.37 -2.21 9.46
N PHE A 70 -18.17 -1.84 8.19
CA PHE A 70 -19.23 -1.42 7.28
C PHE A 70 -20.26 -2.53 7.06
N LEU A 71 -19.82 -3.75 6.77
CA LEU A 71 -20.71 -4.90 6.54
C LEU A 71 -21.46 -5.32 7.82
N SER A 72 -20.81 -5.26 8.97
CA SER A 72 -21.40 -5.68 10.26
C SER A 72 -22.53 -4.76 10.75
N SER A 73 -22.54 -3.51 10.29
CA SER A 73 -23.49 -2.47 10.73
C SER A 73 -24.68 -2.26 9.78
N ARG A 74 -24.80 -3.07 8.72
CA ARG A 74 -25.78 -2.87 7.63
C ARG A 74 -26.68 -4.08 7.43
N VAL A 75 -27.83 -3.83 6.79
CA VAL A 75 -28.74 -4.90 6.34
C VAL A 75 -28.11 -5.61 5.15
N ASN A 76 -28.04 -6.94 5.22
CA ASN A 76 -27.57 -7.81 4.16
C ASN A 76 -28.40 -7.59 2.89
N SER A 77 -27.85 -6.86 1.93
CA SER A 77 -28.48 -6.53 0.66
C SER A 77 -27.44 -6.52 -0.46
N LYS A 78 -27.90 -6.78 -1.69
CA LYS A 78 -27.09 -6.70 -2.90
C LYS A 78 -26.40 -5.34 -3.03
N HIS A 79 -27.13 -4.26 -2.75
CA HIS A 79 -26.57 -2.90 -2.78
C HIS A 79 -25.44 -2.70 -1.75
N CYS A 80 -25.63 -3.14 -0.50
CA CYS A 80 -24.59 -3.03 0.53
C CYS A 80 -23.32 -3.78 0.12
N LEU A 81 -23.46 -4.96 -0.46
CA LEU A 81 -22.33 -5.77 -0.89
C LEU A 81 -21.60 -5.15 -2.11
N LEU A 82 -22.30 -4.50 -3.04
CA LEU A 82 -21.69 -3.70 -4.12
C LEU A 82 -20.94 -2.48 -3.59
N GLN A 83 -21.51 -1.79 -2.60
CA GLN A 83 -20.86 -0.64 -1.97
C GLN A 83 -19.58 -1.06 -1.27
N ALA A 84 -19.62 -2.17 -0.53
CA ALA A 84 -18.48 -2.76 0.15
C ALA A 84 -17.32 -3.07 -0.82
N ILE A 85 -17.57 -3.76 -1.94
CA ILE A 85 -16.49 -4.06 -2.90
C ILE A 85 -15.95 -2.81 -3.62
N GLY A 86 -16.75 -1.75 -3.71
CA GLY A 86 -16.34 -0.48 -4.31
C GLY A 86 -15.38 0.33 -3.42
N GLU A 87 -15.35 0.09 -2.11
CA GLU A 87 -14.42 0.76 -1.19
C GLU A 87 -12.99 0.23 -1.31
N ILE A 88 -12.80 -0.97 -1.87
CA ILE A 88 -11.47 -1.57 -1.99
C ILE A 88 -10.78 -1.07 -3.26
N PHE A 89 -9.73 -0.26 -3.08
CA PHE A 89 -8.91 0.22 -4.18
C PHE A 89 -7.99 -0.88 -4.72
N ASP A 90 -8.21 -1.32 -5.96
CA ASP A 90 -7.43 -2.37 -6.62
C ASP A 90 -7.12 -1.99 -8.08
N PRO A 91 -6.07 -1.18 -8.30
CA PRO A 91 -5.75 -0.65 -9.63
C PRO A 91 -5.17 -1.71 -10.58
N VAL A 92 -4.60 -2.79 -10.03
CA VAL A 92 -3.94 -3.86 -10.82
C VAL A 92 -4.87 -5.07 -11.00
N GLY A 93 -5.93 -5.20 -10.20
CA GLY A 93 -6.88 -6.31 -10.30
C GLY A 93 -6.51 -7.51 -9.42
N PHE A 94 -5.68 -7.36 -8.39
CA PHE A 94 -5.31 -8.44 -7.47
C PHE A 94 -6.52 -9.12 -6.81
N LEU A 95 -7.56 -8.34 -6.54
CA LEU A 95 -8.79 -8.80 -5.91
C LEU A 95 -9.88 -9.17 -6.92
N GLY A 96 -9.58 -9.16 -8.22
CA GLY A 96 -10.49 -9.53 -9.30
C GLY A 96 -11.29 -10.82 -9.03
N PRO A 97 -10.66 -11.93 -8.60
CA PRO A 97 -11.39 -13.17 -8.28
C PRO A 97 -12.39 -13.03 -7.12
N PHE A 98 -12.14 -12.15 -6.16
CA PHE A 98 -13.05 -11.90 -5.03
C PHE A 98 -14.20 -11.00 -5.45
N VAL A 99 -13.90 -9.93 -6.18
CA VAL A 99 -14.91 -9.02 -6.76
C VAL A 99 -15.85 -9.81 -7.68
N LEU A 100 -15.33 -10.74 -8.48
CA LEU A 100 -16.13 -11.59 -9.35
C LEU A 100 -17.08 -12.49 -8.55
N ARG A 101 -16.60 -13.16 -7.50
CA ARG A 101 -17.44 -14.00 -6.62
C ARG A 101 -18.60 -13.21 -6.02
N VAL A 102 -18.34 -11.98 -5.59
CA VAL A 102 -19.38 -11.09 -5.07
C VAL A 102 -20.39 -10.75 -6.16
N LYS A 103 -19.93 -10.41 -7.38
CA LYS A 103 -20.82 -10.14 -8.52
C LYS A 103 -21.65 -11.35 -8.95
N LEU A 104 -21.18 -12.58 -8.72
CA LEU A 104 -21.95 -13.80 -9.00
C LEU A 104 -23.04 -14.08 -7.97
N LEU A 105 -22.92 -13.55 -6.75
CA LEU A 105 -23.94 -13.64 -5.70
C LEU A 105 -25.06 -12.60 -5.88
N MET A 106 -24.81 -11.58 -6.71
CA MET A 106 -25.79 -10.56 -7.11
C MET A 106 -26.78 -11.12 -8.12
#